data_AF-A0A396RPT1-F1
#
_entry.id   AF-A0A396RPT1-F1
#
_cell.length_a   1.000
_cell.length_b   1.000
_cell.length_c   1.000
_cell.angle_alpha   90.00
_cell.angle_beta   90.00
_cell.angle_gamma   90.00
#
_symmetry.space_group_name_H-M   'P 1'
#
loop_
_entity.id
_entity.type
_entity.pdbx_description
1 polymer ?
#
loop_
_entity_poly.entity_id
_entity_poly.type
_entity_poly.pdbx_seq_one_letter_code
_entity_poly.pdbx_strand_id
1 'polypeptide(L)'
;MVAAGWLLAGAAPDPARILIFSHTTGYRHASIEPGVAALKAIAAKQGIEAEASEAPALFDDPAALARFGAIVLLSTTTDPKDPASEWFTGKRREALQGFVRGGGGIVAIHAAADSHYHWPWYGRMIGGRFQRHPPGTPTAKITRRDARHPATAALPETFSRTDEYYYYQDYDPTLRLLLTFDPASIGEKDVNPKPIAWAHVFEGGRVFYTGLGHSPDGWDDPNLVAHLTGGLEWALGRDAARAMVIVDEARKVRDEPPPHGDIGMSTAHRISDGVPARTMEFRRRTLHPGAAIGIHPIGHDEVYYVLSGEGEVTSDDKTARLTRGMAAYLYEGARVGIRQTGKEPLSLIISYPIPGK
;
A
#
# COMPACT_ATOMS: atom_id res chain seq x y z
N MET A 1 -22.34 -39.52 17.44
CA MET A 1 -20.89 -39.38 17.18
C MET A 1 -20.72 -38.52 15.94
N VAL A 2 -20.38 -37.25 16.10
CA VAL A 2 -19.95 -36.39 15.00
C VAL A 2 -18.44 -36.24 15.18
N ALA A 3 -17.66 -36.76 14.24
CA ALA A 3 -16.22 -36.69 14.27
C ALA A 3 -15.79 -35.23 14.05
N ALA A 4 -15.21 -34.62 15.09
CA ALA A 4 -14.48 -33.38 14.97
C ALA A 4 -13.17 -33.68 14.21
N GLY A 5 -13.15 -33.37 12.93
CA GLY A 5 -11.92 -33.34 12.14
C GLY A 5 -11.04 -32.20 12.65
N TRP A 6 -9.91 -32.54 13.26
CA TRP A 6 -8.86 -31.59 13.55
C TRP A 6 -8.23 -31.20 12.21
N LEU A 7 -8.58 -30.02 11.69
CA LEU A 7 -7.71 -29.34 10.74
C LEU A 7 -6.42 -29.02 11.49
N LEU A 8 -5.35 -29.74 11.16
CA LEU A 8 -4.00 -29.33 11.52
C LEU A 8 -3.75 -27.98 10.82
N ALA A 9 -4.07 -26.89 11.51
CA ALA A 9 -3.55 -25.59 11.16
C ALA A 9 -2.03 -25.70 11.30
N GLY A 10 -1.31 -25.68 10.18
CA GLY A 10 0.14 -25.53 10.20
C GLY A 10 0.50 -24.28 11.00
N ALA A 11 1.63 -24.31 11.70
CA ALA A 11 2.12 -23.14 12.42
C ALA A 11 2.15 -21.92 11.47
N ALA A 12 1.57 -20.81 11.91
CA ALA A 12 1.56 -19.58 11.12
C ALA A 12 3.01 -19.09 10.89
N PRO A 13 3.30 -18.47 9.73
CA PRO A 13 4.60 -17.86 9.44
C PRO A 13 5.07 -16.92 10.56
N ASP A 14 6.34 -17.01 10.98
CA ASP A 14 6.91 -16.13 12.00
C ASP A 14 7.35 -14.77 11.41
N PRO A 15 6.65 -13.65 11.68
CA PRO A 15 6.98 -12.35 11.12
C PRO A 15 8.30 -11.76 11.65
N ALA A 16 8.99 -12.44 12.56
CA ALA A 16 10.29 -12.04 13.08
C ALA A 16 11.48 -12.55 12.25
N ARG A 17 11.27 -13.41 11.24
CA ARG A 17 12.37 -13.96 10.43
C ARG A 17 12.06 -14.00 8.94
N ILE A 18 13.06 -13.76 8.10
CA ILE A 18 12.96 -13.81 6.63
C ILE A 18 14.02 -14.72 6.02
N LEU A 19 13.68 -15.29 4.87
CA LEU A 19 14.61 -16.00 4.01
C LEU A 19 14.95 -15.13 2.80
N ILE A 20 16.22 -14.81 2.59
CA ILE A 20 16.73 -14.20 1.35
C ILE A 20 17.23 -15.34 0.46
N PHE A 21 16.53 -15.58 -0.64
CA PHE A 21 16.80 -16.66 -1.56
C PHE A 21 17.26 -16.13 -2.92
N SER A 22 18.44 -16.54 -3.37
CA SER A 22 19.10 -15.98 -4.57
C SER A 22 19.67 -17.05 -5.53
N HIS A 23 19.08 -18.24 -5.57
CA HIS A 23 19.51 -19.29 -6.49
C HIS A 23 19.26 -18.90 -7.96
N THR A 24 20.22 -19.21 -8.83
CA THR A 24 20.19 -18.90 -10.25
C THR A 24 20.64 -20.10 -11.07
N THR A 25 19.85 -20.49 -12.06
CA THR A 25 20.25 -21.42 -13.13
C THR A 25 20.28 -20.74 -14.51
N GLY A 26 19.81 -19.49 -14.60
CA GLY A 26 19.99 -18.59 -15.73
C GLY A 26 21.11 -17.58 -15.49
N TYR A 27 20.91 -16.33 -15.90
CA TYR A 27 21.89 -15.26 -15.69
C TYR A 27 22.09 -14.95 -14.20
N ARG A 28 23.35 -14.88 -13.76
CA ARG A 28 23.71 -14.49 -12.40
C ARG A 28 24.04 -13.00 -12.34
N HIS A 29 23.26 -12.25 -11.58
CA HIS A 29 23.40 -10.82 -11.43
C HIS A 29 24.49 -10.48 -10.40
N ALA A 30 25.39 -9.55 -10.73
CA ALA A 30 26.43 -9.07 -9.81
C ALA A 30 25.86 -8.28 -8.60
N SER A 31 24.57 -7.95 -8.62
CA SER A 31 23.87 -7.30 -7.51
C SER A 31 23.42 -8.24 -6.41
N ILE A 32 23.53 -9.56 -6.58
CA ILE A 32 23.06 -10.53 -5.59
C ILE A 32 23.78 -10.32 -4.24
N GLU A 33 25.11 -10.29 -4.24
CA GLU A 33 25.89 -10.20 -2.99
C GLU A 33 25.68 -8.84 -2.27
N PRO A 34 25.75 -7.67 -2.95
CA PRO A 34 25.36 -6.40 -2.35
C PRO A 34 23.91 -6.36 -1.87
N GLY A 35 23.00 -6.98 -2.63
CA GLY A 35 21.58 -7.06 -2.29
C GLY A 35 21.32 -7.88 -1.03
N VAL A 36 21.97 -9.03 -0.88
CA VAL A 36 21.91 -9.83 0.36
C VAL A 36 22.39 -9.00 1.55
N ALA A 37 23.50 -8.28 1.42
CA ALA A 37 24.03 -7.44 2.49
C ALA A 37 23.05 -6.32 2.87
N ALA A 38 22.48 -5.62 1.89
CA ALA A 38 21.53 -4.54 2.11
C ALA A 38 20.21 -5.05 2.73
N LEU A 39 19.66 -6.15 2.25
CA LEU A 39 18.44 -6.76 2.80
C LEU A 39 18.63 -7.24 4.24
N LYS A 40 19.79 -7.81 4.57
CA LYS A 40 20.14 -8.14 5.97
C LYS A 40 20.20 -6.89 6.85
N ALA A 41 20.78 -5.80 6.35
CA ALA A 41 20.83 -4.53 7.08
C ALA A 41 19.43 -3.91 7.27
N ILE A 42 18.57 -3.99 6.25
CA ILE A 42 17.16 -3.57 6.33
C ILE A 42 16.43 -4.39 7.40
N ALA A 43 16.50 -5.72 7.33
CA ALA A 43 15.86 -6.62 8.28
C ALA A 43 16.33 -6.36 9.72
N ALA A 44 17.65 -6.25 9.93
CA ALA A 44 18.21 -5.95 11.25
C ALA A 44 17.69 -4.64 11.84
N LYS A 45 17.56 -3.57 11.02
CA LYS A 45 16.99 -2.29 11.46
C LYS A 45 15.51 -2.39 11.87
N GLN A 46 14.78 -3.37 11.34
CA GLN A 46 13.38 -3.65 11.71
C GLN A 46 13.23 -4.70 12.83
N GLY A 47 14.34 -5.15 13.41
CA GLY A 47 14.33 -6.23 14.41
C GLY A 47 13.88 -7.57 13.84
N ILE A 48 14.20 -7.84 12.57
CA ILE A 48 13.90 -9.06 11.84
C ILE A 48 15.21 -9.84 11.64
N GLU A 49 15.19 -11.13 11.95
CA GLU A 49 16.28 -12.05 11.63
C GLU A 49 16.27 -12.41 10.14
N ALA A 50 17.43 -12.38 9.48
CA ALA A 50 17.53 -12.70 8.05
C ALA A 50 18.51 -13.85 7.80
N GLU A 51 18.01 -14.93 7.20
CA GLU A 51 18.80 -16.05 6.70
C GLU A 51 18.97 -15.91 5.18
N ALA A 52 20.18 -16.12 4.66
CA ALA A 52 20.41 -16.14 3.21
C ALA A 52 20.75 -17.55 2.75
N SER A 53 20.17 -17.99 1.64
CA SER A 53 20.40 -19.32 1.07
C SER A 53 20.29 -19.29 -0.45
N GLU A 54 21.07 -20.15 -1.09
CA GLU A 54 20.94 -20.47 -2.51
C GLU A 54 20.60 -21.95 -2.72
N ALA A 55 20.27 -22.69 -1.66
CA ALA A 55 20.05 -24.14 -1.73
C ALA A 55 18.56 -24.46 -1.94
N PRO A 56 18.14 -24.98 -3.12
CA PRO A 56 16.74 -25.34 -3.36
C PRO A 56 16.22 -26.42 -2.40
N ALA A 57 17.13 -27.19 -1.80
CA ALA A 57 16.80 -28.22 -0.81
C ALA A 57 16.06 -27.68 0.43
N LEU A 58 16.14 -26.37 0.71
CA LEU A 58 15.36 -25.74 1.77
C LEU A 58 13.84 -25.86 1.54
N PHE A 59 13.41 -25.98 0.29
CA PHE A 59 12.01 -26.15 -0.10
C PHE A 59 11.57 -27.62 -0.15
N ASP A 60 12.46 -28.57 0.15
CA ASP A 60 12.08 -29.99 0.26
C ASP A 60 11.31 -30.27 1.57
N ASP A 61 11.44 -29.38 2.57
CA ASP A 61 10.75 -29.45 3.85
C ASP A 61 9.88 -28.20 4.10
N PRO A 62 8.55 -28.30 3.94
CA PRO A 62 7.63 -27.20 4.25
C PRO A 62 7.73 -26.69 5.70
N ALA A 63 8.10 -27.54 6.66
CA ALA A 63 8.27 -27.11 8.05
C ALA A 63 9.46 -26.16 8.21
N ALA A 64 10.51 -26.34 7.40
CA ALA A 64 11.66 -25.44 7.37
C ALA A 64 11.30 -24.04 6.82
N LEU A 65 10.21 -23.92 6.05
CA LEU A 65 9.72 -22.65 5.53
C LEU A 65 8.82 -21.91 6.54
N ALA A 66 8.09 -22.65 7.39
CA ALA A 66 7.13 -22.07 8.35
C ALA A 66 7.79 -21.13 9.39
N ARG A 67 9.11 -21.26 9.62
CA ARG A 67 9.88 -20.36 10.49
C ARG A 67 10.14 -18.98 9.89
N PHE A 68 9.74 -18.72 8.66
CA PHE A 68 9.91 -17.44 7.99
C PHE A 68 8.56 -16.77 7.79
N GLY A 69 8.47 -15.47 8.05
CA GLY A 69 7.29 -14.66 7.76
C GLY A 69 7.23 -14.24 6.30
N ALA A 70 8.39 -14.10 5.65
CA ALA A 70 8.49 -13.81 4.23
C ALA A 70 9.72 -14.46 3.59
N ILE A 71 9.59 -14.75 2.29
CA ILE A 71 10.67 -15.17 1.41
C ILE A 71 10.97 -14.01 0.43
N VAL A 72 12.21 -13.56 0.45
CA VAL A 72 12.75 -12.59 -0.51
C VAL A 72 13.38 -13.36 -1.66
N LEU A 73 12.78 -13.29 -2.85
CA LEU A 73 13.35 -13.82 -4.09
C LEU A 73 14.23 -12.72 -4.69
N LEU A 74 15.53 -12.78 -4.41
CA LEU A 74 16.50 -11.78 -4.85
C LEU A 74 17.15 -12.21 -6.16
N SER A 75 16.73 -11.61 -7.27
CA SER A 75 17.33 -11.82 -8.59
C SER A 75 17.52 -13.29 -8.97
N THR A 76 16.61 -14.15 -8.52
CA THR A 76 16.60 -15.57 -8.91
C THR A 76 16.33 -15.68 -10.40
N THR A 77 16.96 -16.62 -11.10
CA THR A 77 16.76 -16.81 -12.54
C THR A 77 16.66 -18.27 -12.94
N THR A 78 15.99 -18.53 -14.05
CA THR A 78 15.98 -19.83 -14.77
C THR A 78 16.13 -19.58 -16.26
N ASP A 79 16.65 -20.53 -17.04
CA ASP A 79 16.71 -20.40 -18.49
C ASP A 79 15.32 -20.64 -19.13
N PRO A 80 14.69 -19.64 -19.80
CA PRO A 80 13.40 -19.82 -20.46
C PRO A 80 13.40 -20.90 -21.54
N LYS A 81 14.55 -21.18 -22.15
CA LYS A 81 14.72 -22.16 -23.24
C LYS A 81 14.97 -23.57 -22.73
N ASP A 82 15.32 -23.72 -21.46
CA ASP A 82 15.56 -25.02 -20.83
C ASP A 82 14.65 -25.20 -19.59
N PRO A 83 13.50 -25.89 -19.75
CA PRO A 83 12.63 -26.20 -18.62
C PRO A 83 13.31 -26.97 -17.48
N ALA A 84 14.39 -27.71 -17.75
CA ALA A 84 15.13 -28.45 -16.72
C ALA A 84 15.97 -27.53 -15.82
N SER A 85 16.19 -26.28 -16.22
CA SER A 85 16.82 -25.25 -15.40
C SER A 85 15.95 -24.83 -14.20
N GLU A 86 14.64 -25.12 -14.22
CA GLU A 86 13.76 -24.81 -13.09
C GLU A 86 14.09 -25.64 -11.84
N TRP A 87 14.31 -24.97 -10.72
CA TRP A 87 14.68 -25.56 -9.44
C TRP A 87 13.53 -25.64 -8.42
N PHE A 88 12.47 -24.83 -8.56
CA PHE A 88 11.14 -25.14 -8.03
C PHE A 88 10.44 -26.20 -8.89
N THR A 89 10.63 -27.46 -8.51
CA THR A 89 9.98 -28.62 -9.14
C THR A 89 9.35 -29.53 -8.09
N GLY A 90 8.36 -30.34 -8.50
CA GLY A 90 7.69 -31.30 -7.63
C GLY A 90 7.25 -30.71 -6.28
N LYS A 91 7.69 -31.34 -5.19
CA LYS A 91 7.36 -30.94 -3.81
C LYS A 91 7.81 -29.52 -3.45
N ARG A 92 8.84 -28.98 -4.08
CA ARG A 92 9.28 -27.60 -3.83
C ARG A 92 8.27 -26.57 -4.31
N ARG A 93 7.56 -26.87 -5.41
CA ARG A 93 6.42 -26.04 -5.87
C ARG A 93 5.29 -26.08 -4.85
N GLU A 94 4.95 -27.27 -4.36
CA GLU A 94 3.92 -27.46 -3.34
C GLU A 94 4.28 -26.74 -2.02
N ALA A 95 5.55 -26.76 -1.62
CA ALA A 95 6.04 -26.08 -0.43
C ALA A 95 5.90 -24.56 -0.54
N LEU A 96 6.32 -23.95 -1.65
CA LEU A 96 6.13 -22.50 -1.87
C LEU A 96 4.65 -22.12 -1.95
N GLN A 97 3.83 -22.92 -2.64
CA GLN A 97 2.38 -22.73 -2.70
C GLN A 97 1.73 -22.78 -1.31
N GLY A 98 2.09 -23.79 -0.52
CA GLY A 98 1.62 -23.95 0.85
C GLY A 98 2.03 -22.78 1.75
N PHE A 99 3.28 -22.32 1.62
CA PHE A 99 3.79 -21.15 2.32
C PHE A 99 2.95 -19.90 2.04
N VAL A 100 2.73 -19.59 0.76
CA VAL A 100 1.92 -18.43 0.34
C VAL A 100 0.47 -18.57 0.81
N ARG A 101 -0.14 -19.75 0.65
CA ARG A 101 -1.51 -20.03 1.13
C ARG A 101 -1.66 -19.94 2.65
N GLY A 102 -0.59 -20.22 3.38
CA GLY A 102 -0.50 -20.05 4.82
C GLY A 102 -0.34 -18.61 5.29
N GLY A 103 -0.35 -17.63 4.36
CA GLY A 103 -0.17 -16.21 4.66
C GLY A 103 1.28 -15.73 4.62
N GLY A 104 2.22 -16.58 4.19
CA GLY A 104 3.62 -16.21 4.04
C GLY A 104 3.81 -15.15 2.95
N GLY A 105 4.62 -14.13 3.26
CA GLY A 105 4.89 -13.01 2.35
C GLY A 105 5.94 -13.33 1.29
N ILE A 106 5.84 -12.71 0.11
CA ILE A 106 6.86 -12.76 -0.94
C ILE A 106 7.34 -11.34 -1.24
N VAL A 107 8.66 -11.15 -1.24
CA VAL A 107 9.32 -9.95 -1.76
C VAL A 107 10.14 -10.37 -2.97
N ALA A 108 9.67 -10.07 -4.17
CA ALA A 108 10.33 -10.44 -5.41
C ALA A 108 11.08 -9.24 -6.01
N ILE A 109 12.37 -9.41 -6.26
CA ILE A 109 13.27 -8.31 -6.65
C ILE A 109 13.90 -8.62 -7.99
N HIS A 110 13.84 -7.63 -8.89
CA HIS A 110 14.48 -7.59 -10.20
C HIS A 110 14.21 -8.85 -11.02
N ALA A 111 15.23 -9.69 -11.18
CA ALA A 111 15.19 -10.89 -12.02
C ALA A 111 14.33 -12.02 -11.45
N ALA A 112 13.72 -11.88 -10.27
CA ALA A 112 12.70 -12.80 -9.81
C ALA A 112 11.52 -12.98 -10.81
N ALA A 113 11.28 -12.00 -11.70
CA ALA A 113 10.33 -12.13 -12.82
C ALA A 113 10.89 -12.85 -14.07
N ASP A 114 12.20 -13.08 -14.12
CA ASP A 114 12.98 -13.86 -15.11
C ASP A 114 13.21 -15.30 -14.61
N SER A 115 12.15 -15.91 -14.04
CA SER A 115 12.21 -17.24 -13.44
C SER A 115 10.92 -18.04 -13.68
N HIS A 116 11.07 -19.37 -13.72
CA HIS A 116 9.97 -20.33 -13.71
C HIS A 116 8.91 -20.13 -14.80
N TYR A 117 9.39 -19.94 -16.04
CA TYR A 117 8.59 -19.71 -17.23
C TYR A 117 7.55 -20.80 -17.51
N HIS A 118 7.86 -22.06 -17.17
CA HIS A 118 7.01 -23.24 -17.37
C HIS A 118 6.13 -23.56 -16.16
N TRP A 119 5.99 -22.60 -15.24
CA TRP A 119 5.11 -22.69 -14.08
C TRP A 119 4.11 -21.53 -14.06
N PRO A 120 2.91 -21.69 -14.65
CA PRO A 120 1.90 -20.63 -14.70
C PRO A 120 1.53 -20.01 -13.35
N TRP A 121 1.56 -20.82 -12.28
CA TRP A 121 1.27 -20.33 -10.94
C TRP A 121 2.31 -19.30 -10.46
N TYR A 122 3.60 -19.53 -10.72
CA TYR A 122 4.66 -18.58 -10.35
C TYR A 122 4.51 -17.26 -11.09
N GLY A 123 4.22 -17.29 -12.40
CA GLY A 123 3.95 -16.08 -13.17
C GLY A 123 2.79 -15.26 -12.60
N ARG A 124 1.69 -15.90 -12.16
CA ARG A 124 0.56 -15.22 -11.51
C ARG A 124 0.91 -14.68 -10.12
N MET A 125 1.73 -15.39 -9.36
CA MET A 125 2.20 -14.94 -8.04
C MET A 125 3.08 -13.70 -8.18
N ILE A 126 4.03 -13.70 -9.13
CA ILE A 126 4.85 -12.51 -9.38
C ILE A 126 4.02 -11.39 -10.00
N GLY A 127 3.02 -11.70 -10.81
CA GLY A 127 2.11 -10.71 -11.42
C GLY A 127 2.57 -10.16 -12.78
N GLY A 128 3.70 -10.66 -13.28
CA GLY A 128 4.24 -10.36 -14.60
C GLY A 128 5.49 -11.22 -14.85
N ARG A 129 5.86 -11.41 -16.12
CA ARG A 129 7.09 -12.11 -16.51
C ARG A 129 8.01 -11.20 -17.28
N PHE A 130 9.32 -11.36 -17.09
CA PHE A 130 10.30 -10.66 -17.91
C PHE A 130 10.05 -10.90 -19.40
N GLN A 131 10.08 -9.83 -20.18
CA GLN A 131 9.98 -9.89 -21.65
C GLN A 131 11.25 -9.37 -22.32
N ARG A 132 11.71 -8.19 -21.88
CA ARG A 132 12.92 -7.53 -22.41
C ARG A 132 13.37 -6.40 -21.48
N HIS A 133 14.56 -5.89 -21.73
CA HIS A 133 15.05 -4.61 -21.22
C HIS A 133 15.78 -3.85 -22.34
N PRO A 134 15.93 -2.51 -22.24
CA PRO A 134 16.81 -1.75 -23.12
C PRO A 134 18.30 -2.01 -22.77
N PRO A 135 19.25 -1.69 -23.66
CA PRO A 135 20.67 -1.90 -23.37
C PRO A 135 21.18 -1.09 -22.17
N GLY A 136 21.96 -1.75 -21.30
CA GLY A 136 22.66 -1.12 -20.19
C GLY A 136 21.76 -0.69 -19.03
N THR A 137 22.30 0.18 -18.18
CA THR A 137 21.64 0.69 -16.96
C THR A 137 21.41 2.19 -17.07
N PRO A 138 20.44 2.67 -17.86
CA PRO A 138 20.19 4.09 -18.03
C PRO A 138 19.60 4.72 -16.76
N THR A 139 19.53 6.06 -16.72
CA THR A 139 18.86 6.79 -15.64
C THR A 139 17.42 7.10 -16.02
N ALA A 140 16.44 6.43 -15.42
CA ALA A 140 15.02 6.70 -15.69
C ALA A 140 14.39 7.64 -14.67
N LYS A 141 13.40 8.40 -15.11
CA LYS A 141 12.44 9.09 -14.24
C LYS A 141 11.38 8.09 -13.78
N ILE A 142 11.25 7.95 -12.46
CA ILE A 142 10.27 7.09 -11.79
C ILE A 142 9.19 7.96 -11.16
N THR A 143 7.94 7.51 -11.24
CA THR A 143 6.76 8.17 -10.65
C THR A 143 6.06 7.21 -9.69
N ARG A 144 5.79 7.69 -8.48
CA ARG A 144 4.97 7.01 -7.49
C ARG A 144 3.50 7.06 -7.89
N ARG A 145 2.82 5.91 -7.83
CA ARG A 145 1.39 5.76 -8.18
C ARG A 145 0.48 5.60 -6.97
N ASP A 146 1.01 5.10 -5.86
CA ASP A 146 0.29 4.98 -4.61
C ASP A 146 1.12 5.57 -3.48
N ALA A 147 0.67 6.66 -2.85
CA ALA A 147 1.38 7.30 -1.74
C ALA A 147 1.13 6.64 -0.38
N ARG A 148 0.19 5.69 -0.29
CA ARG A 148 -0.29 5.09 0.95
C ARG A 148 0.32 3.71 1.20
N HIS A 149 0.77 3.05 0.15
CA HIS A 149 1.44 1.77 0.30
C HIS A 149 2.77 1.96 1.06
N PRO A 150 3.09 1.13 2.06
CA PRO A 150 4.31 1.28 2.86
C PRO A 150 5.58 1.34 2.03
N ALA A 151 5.66 0.51 0.97
CA ALA A 151 6.78 0.51 0.01
C ALA A 151 7.01 1.85 -0.71
N THR A 152 6.05 2.78 -0.71
CA THR A 152 6.15 4.03 -1.49
C THR A 152 5.82 5.27 -0.65
N ALA A 153 5.37 5.10 0.59
CA ALA A 153 4.96 6.20 1.47
C ALA A 153 6.10 7.20 1.73
N ALA A 154 7.33 6.72 1.90
CA ALA A 154 8.50 7.55 2.15
C ALA A 154 9.16 8.11 0.87
N LEU A 155 8.72 7.68 -0.32
CA LEU A 155 9.34 8.10 -1.57
C LEU A 155 8.81 9.47 -2.04
N PRO A 156 9.63 10.28 -2.72
CA PRO A 156 9.15 11.43 -3.48
C PRO A 156 8.09 11.04 -4.53
N GLU A 157 7.27 11.99 -4.95
CA GLU A 157 6.31 11.76 -6.05
C GLU A 157 7.02 11.35 -7.34
N THR A 158 8.14 12.01 -7.67
CA THR A 158 9.03 11.61 -8.75
C THR A 158 10.48 11.65 -8.32
N PHE A 159 11.27 10.70 -8.79
CA PHE A 159 12.72 10.64 -8.58
C PHE A 159 13.40 10.00 -9.79
N SER A 160 14.72 10.18 -9.91
CA SER A 160 15.50 9.53 -10.96
C SER A 160 16.38 8.45 -10.36
N ARG A 161 16.58 7.35 -11.09
CA ARG A 161 17.45 6.25 -10.66
C ARG A 161 18.17 5.63 -11.85
N THR A 162 19.40 5.18 -11.65
CA THR A 162 20.19 4.42 -12.62
C THR A 162 20.07 2.93 -12.32
N ASP A 163 19.43 2.18 -13.22
CA ASP A 163 19.14 0.75 -13.03
C ASP A 163 18.88 0.08 -14.40
N GLU A 164 18.65 -1.24 -14.42
CA GLU A 164 18.14 -1.94 -15.59
C GLU A 164 16.60 -2.02 -15.56
N TYR A 165 15.94 -1.61 -16.65
CA TYR A 165 14.49 -1.39 -16.69
C TYR A 165 13.77 -2.44 -17.51
N TYR A 166 12.96 -3.28 -16.84
CA TYR A 166 12.23 -4.37 -17.48
C TYR A 166 10.90 -3.93 -18.08
N TYR A 167 10.58 -4.57 -19.21
CA TYR A 167 9.24 -4.68 -19.77
C TYR A 167 8.73 -6.09 -19.48
N TYR A 168 7.42 -6.18 -19.25
CA TYR A 168 6.79 -7.41 -18.81
C TYR A 168 5.76 -7.89 -19.80
N GLN A 169 5.74 -9.21 -20.01
CA GLN A 169 4.63 -9.93 -20.62
C GLN A 169 3.73 -10.50 -19.53
N ASP A 170 2.47 -10.76 -19.87
CA ASP A 170 1.46 -11.29 -18.94
C ASP A 170 1.31 -10.48 -17.63
N TYR A 171 1.60 -9.18 -17.68
CA TYR A 171 1.37 -8.28 -16.54
C TYR A 171 -0.14 -8.18 -16.26
N ASP A 172 -0.53 -8.42 -15.01
CA ASP A 172 -1.92 -8.29 -14.57
C ASP A 172 -2.22 -6.81 -14.22
N PRO A 173 -3.07 -6.12 -15.00
CA PRO A 173 -3.38 -4.71 -14.76
C PRO A 173 -4.27 -4.47 -13.52
N THR A 174 -4.80 -5.52 -12.89
CA THR A 174 -5.61 -5.42 -11.67
C THR A 174 -4.78 -5.30 -10.40
N LEU A 175 -3.46 -5.51 -10.51
CA LEU A 175 -2.51 -5.39 -9.40
C LEU A 175 -2.44 -3.94 -8.88
N ARG A 176 -2.11 -3.80 -7.60
CA ARG A 176 -1.90 -2.47 -7.00
C ARG A 176 -0.57 -1.92 -7.51
N LEU A 177 -0.64 -1.06 -8.51
CA LEU A 177 0.52 -0.41 -9.10
C LEU A 177 1.15 0.58 -8.12
N LEU A 178 2.45 0.43 -7.86
CA LEU A 178 3.19 1.24 -6.87
C LEU A 178 4.11 2.26 -7.53
N LEU A 179 4.90 1.82 -8.52
CA LEU A 179 5.85 2.65 -9.25
C LEU A 179 5.70 2.42 -10.75
N THR A 180 5.92 3.48 -11.53
CA THR A 180 6.16 3.40 -12.98
C THR A 180 7.45 4.12 -13.35
N PHE A 181 8.13 3.70 -14.42
CA PHE A 181 9.16 4.52 -15.05
C PHE A 181 8.66 5.12 -16.37
N ASP A 182 9.25 6.25 -16.76
CA ASP A 182 9.04 6.91 -18.05
C ASP A 182 10.06 6.40 -19.08
N PRO A 183 9.65 5.64 -20.10
CA PRO A 183 10.62 5.12 -21.07
C PRO A 183 11.29 6.19 -21.94
N ALA A 184 10.63 7.33 -22.18
CA ALA A 184 11.23 8.42 -22.95
C ALA A 184 12.47 8.99 -22.22
N SER A 185 12.49 8.95 -20.89
CA SER A 185 13.63 9.38 -20.07
C SER A 185 14.90 8.54 -20.27
N ILE A 186 14.77 7.33 -20.83
CA ILE A 186 15.88 6.43 -21.15
C ILE A 186 16.06 6.24 -22.66
N GLY A 187 15.45 7.11 -23.48
CA GLY A 187 15.61 7.12 -24.93
C GLY A 187 14.78 6.06 -25.68
N GLU A 188 13.85 5.38 -25.01
CA GLU A 188 12.89 4.50 -25.68
C GLU A 188 11.85 5.34 -26.45
N LYS A 189 11.30 4.79 -27.54
CA LYS A 189 10.27 5.46 -28.35
C LYS A 189 8.89 5.48 -27.69
N ASP A 190 8.63 4.56 -26.76
CA ASP A 190 7.35 4.48 -26.06
C ASP A 190 7.28 5.61 -25.02
N VAL A 191 6.18 6.36 -25.04
CA VAL A 191 5.95 7.48 -24.10
C VAL A 191 5.02 7.10 -22.96
N ASN A 192 4.45 5.90 -22.98
CA ASN A 192 3.54 5.46 -21.93
C ASN A 192 4.33 4.95 -20.73
N PRO A 193 4.07 5.47 -19.51
CA PRO A 193 4.72 4.97 -18.30
C PRO A 193 4.53 3.46 -18.14
N LYS A 194 5.61 2.76 -17.78
CA LYS A 194 5.62 1.30 -17.61
C LYS A 194 5.68 0.91 -16.15
N PRO A 195 4.94 -0.13 -15.72
CA PRO A 195 4.98 -0.59 -14.35
C PRO A 195 6.39 -1.07 -13.99
N ILE A 196 6.85 -0.76 -12.79
CA ILE A 196 8.13 -1.27 -12.27
C ILE A 196 8.06 -1.77 -10.83
N ALA A 197 7.00 -1.46 -10.10
CA ALA A 197 6.71 -2.10 -8.82
C ALA A 197 5.21 -2.20 -8.60
N TRP A 198 4.77 -3.30 -8.01
CA TRP A 198 3.37 -3.58 -7.72
C TRP A 198 3.24 -4.50 -6.51
N ALA A 199 2.02 -4.61 -5.99
CA ALA A 199 1.70 -5.50 -4.88
C ALA A 199 0.28 -6.08 -5.01
N HIS A 200 0.05 -7.26 -4.42
CA HIS A 200 -1.29 -7.84 -4.26
C HIS A 200 -1.32 -8.93 -3.18
N VAL A 201 -2.53 -9.32 -2.77
CA VAL A 201 -2.72 -10.55 -2.00
C VAL A 201 -2.97 -11.68 -2.99
N PHE A 202 -2.16 -12.72 -2.93
CA PHE A 202 -2.23 -13.88 -3.82
C PHE A 202 -2.42 -15.16 -3.01
N GLU A 203 -3.58 -15.81 -3.21
CA GLU A 203 -3.96 -17.04 -2.50
C GLU A 203 -3.82 -16.96 -0.96
N GLY A 204 -3.85 -15.77 -0.36
CA GLY A 204 -3.72 -15.53 1.08
C GLY A 204 -2.42 -14.86 1.52
N GLY A 205 -1.34 -15.00 0.73
CA GLY A 205 -0.05 -14.37 1.00
C GLY A 205 0.06 -12.98 0.38
N ARG A 206 0.89 -12.12 0.96
CA ARG A 206 1.16 -10.77 0.43
C ARG A 206 2.40 -10.81 -0.46
N VAL A 207 2.24 -10.47 -1.73
CA VAL A 207 3.33 -10.45 -2.71
C VAL A 207 3.62 -9.02 -3.14
N PHE A 208 4.85 -8.58 -2.90
CA PHE A 208 5.40 -7.31 -3.36
C PHE A 208 6.49 -7.58 -4.39
N TYR A 209 6.42 -6.92 -5.53
CA TYR A 209 7.42 -6.99 -6.60
C TYR A 209 8.01 -5.61 -6.88
N THR A 210 9.32 -5.57 -7.13
CA THR A 210 10.01 -4.43 -7.73
C THR A 210 11.01 -4.90 -8.77
N GLY A 211 11.01 -4.26 -9.94
CA GLY A 211 11.98 -4.50 -11.01
C GLY A 211 13.33 -3.82 -10.78
N LEU A 212 13.44 -2.99 -9.74
CA LEU A 212 14.68 -2.33 -9.34
C LEU A 212 15.64 -3.32 -8.65
N GLY A 213 16.94 -3.00 -8.64
CA GLY A 213 17.95 -3.79 -7.93
C GLY A 213 18.95 -4.54 -8.83
N HIS A 214 19.12 -4.11 -10.09
CA HIS A 214 20.16 -4.64 -10.98
C HIS A 214 21.54 -4.09 -10.64
N SER A 215 21.64 -2.79 -10.39
CA SER A 215 22.93 -2.10 -10.20
C SER A 215 23.59 -2.51 -8.87
N PRO A 216 24.81 -3.08 -8.86
CA PRO A 216 25.52 -3.47 -7.63
C PRO A 216 25.78 -2.30 -6.68
N ASP A 217 26.05 -1.12 -7.24
CA ASP A 217 26.35 0.10 -6.47
C ASP A 217 25.09 0.85 -6.04
N GLY A 218 23.90 0.34 -6.37
CA GLY A 218 22.63 1.05 -6.15
C GLY A 218 21.90 0.71 -4.85
N TRP A 219 22.50 -0.11 -3.98
CA TRP A 219 21.87 -0.71 -2.79
C TRP A 219 21.91 0.15 -1.53
N ASP A 220 22.72 1.21 -1.51
CA ASP A 220 22.76 2.22 -0.45
C ASP A 220 21.87 3.46 -0.76
N ASP A 221 21.29 3.51 -1.97
CA ASP A 221 20.34 4.55 -2.37
C ASP A 221 19.17 4.62 -1.36
N PRO A 222 18.94 5.78 -0.72
CA PRO A 222 17.92 5.91 0.31
C PRO A 222 16.50 5.64 -0.19
N ASN A 223 16.20 5.92 -1.46
CA ASN A 223 14.90 5.61 -2.06
C ASN A 223 14.74 4.10 -2.25
N LEU A 224 15.76 3.38 -2.72
CA LEU A 224 15.68 1.93 -2.83
C LEU A 224 15.54 1.28 -1.44
N VAL A 225 16.36 1.70 -0.48
CA VAL A 225 16.31 1.20 0.89
C VAL A 225 14.94 1.42 1.52
N ALA A 226 14.37 2.63 1.38
CA ALA A 226 13.03 2.92 1.87
C ALA A 226 11.96 2.08 1.16
N HIS A 227 12.08 1.91 -0.16
CA HIS A 227 11.15 1.12 -0.97
C HIS A 227 11.11 -0.35 -0.54
N LEU A 228 12.29 -0.95 -0.38
CA LEU A 228 12.43 -2.34 0.06
C LEU A 228 12.02 -2.52 1.52
N THR A 229 12.34 -1.56 2.40
CA THR A 229 11.90 -1.61 3.81
C THR A 229 10.38 -1.65 3.90
N GLY A 230 9.69 -0.73 3.21
CA GLY A 230 8.23 -0.70 3.21
C GLY A 230 7.59 -1.90 2.50
N GLY A 231 8.21 -2.40 1.42
CA GLY A 231 7.78 -3.62 0.74
C GLY A 231 7.87 -4.85 1.63
N LEU A 232 8.97 -4.97 2.39
CA LEU A 232 9.18 -6.05 3.34
C LEU A 232 8.20 -6.00 4.52
N GLU A 233 8.03 -4.83 5.15
CA GLU A 233 7.06 -4.64 6.24
C GLU A 233 5.63 -4.98 5.78
N TRP A 234 5.27 -4.56 4.56
CA TRP A 234 3.96 -4.90 3.99
C TRP A 234 3.80 -6.39 3.72
N ALA A 235 4.81 -7.05 3.15
CA ALA A 235 4.78 -8.49 2.87
C ALA A 235 4.68 -9.32 4.17
N LEU A 236 5.30 -8.85 5.25
CA LEU A 236 5.22 -9.46 6.59
C LEU A 236 3.90 -9.16 7.33
N GLY A 237 3.02 -8.31 6.76
CA GLY A 237 1.81 -7.84 7.45
C GLY A 237 2.11 -6.96 8.67
N ARG A 238 3.32 -6.38 8.73
CA ARG A 238 3.79 -5.47 9.78
C ARG A 238 3.57 -4.00 9.40
N ASP A 239 2.99 -3.74 8.23
CA ASP A 239 2.37 -2.47 7.88
C ASP A 239 1.17 -2.20 8.79
N ALA A 240 1.47 -1.74 10.00
CA ALA A 240 0.56 -1.69 11.13
C ALA A 240 -0.88 -1.34 10.72
N ALA A 241 -1.80 -2.29 10.92
CA ALA A 241 -3.17 -1.94 11.22
C ALA A 241 -3.10 -1.07 12.47
N ARG A 242 -3.29 0.25 12.32
CA ARG A 242 -3.31 1.17 13.46
C ARG A 242 -4.51 0.77 14.31
N ALA A 243 -4.25 0.15 15.47
CA ALA A 243 -5.29 -0.45 16.30
C ALA A 243 -6.47 0.52 16.55
N MET A 244 -6.17 1.76 16.94
CA MET A 244 -7.11 2.88 17.01
C MET A 244 -6.35 4.18 17.35
N VAL A 245 -6.96 5.34 17.07
CA VAL A 245 -6.57 6.62 17.66
C VAL A 245 -7.70 7.08 18.56
N ILE A 246 -7.45 7.21 19.85
CA ILE A 246 -8.42 7.79 20.80
C ILE A 246 -8.24 9.31 20.82
N VAL A 247 -9.29 10.04 20.46
CA VAL A 247 -9.31 11.50 20.50
C VAL A 247 -10.28 11.96 21.58
N ASP A 248 -9.74 12.70 22.54
CA ASP A 248 -10.55 13.47 23.50
C ASP A 248 -10.94 14.82 22.85
N GLU A 249 -12.20 14.95 22.42
CA GLU A 249 -12.69 16.14 21.73
C GLU A 249 -12.63 17.42 22.60
N ALA A 250 -12.63 17.27 23.94
CA ALA A 250 -12.54 18.41 24.85
C ALA A 250 -11.19 19.12 24.74
N ARG A 251 -10.16 18.41 24.27
CA ARG A 251 -8.81 18.95 24.02
C ARG A 251 -8.65 19.53 22.61
N LYS A 252 -9.66 19.39 21.75
CA LYS A 252 -9.65 19.82 20.35
C LYS A 252 -10.66 20.94 20.09
N VAL A 253 -11.04 21.67 21.14
CA VAL A 253 -12.05 22.72 21.09
C VAL A 253 -11.42 24.08 20.82
N ARG A 254 -12.08 24.88 19.98
CA ARG A 254 -11.75 26.28 19.76
C ARG A 254 -13.02 27.06 19.42
N ASP A 255 -13.19 28.21 20.05
CA ASP A 255 -14.19 29.19 19.59
C ASP A 255 -13.61 29.97 18.41
N GLU A 256 -14.34 29.95 17.30
CA GLU A 256 -13.97 30.60 16.05
C GLU A 256 -15.24 30.89 15.21
N PRO A 257 -15.21 31.91 14.33
CA PRO A 257 -16.25 32.08 13.33
C PRO A 257 -16.45 30.78 12.52
N PRO A 258 -17.69 30.43 12.14
CA PRO A 258 -17.92 29.33 11.20
C PRO A 258 -17.29 29.62 9.83
N PRO A 259 -16.85 28.58 9.10
CA PRO A 259 -16.34 28.76 7.74
C PRO A 259 -17.44 29.25 6.79
N HIS A 260 -17.01 29.72 5.61
CA HIS A 260 -17.89 30.16 4.51
C HIS A 260 -18.77 31.36 4.88
N GLY A 261 -18.14 32.46 5.33
CA GLY A 261 -18.80 33.76 5.48
C GLY A 261 -18.70 34.38 6.88
N ASP A 262 -18.07 33.70 7.83
CA ASP A 262 -17.81 34.20 9.19
C ASP A 262 -19.08 34.74 9.90
N ILE A 263 -20.21 34.06 9.67
CA ILE A 263 -21.53 34.50 10.15
C ILE A 263 -21.70 34.06 11.60
N GLY A 264 -21.48 35.00 12.53
CA GLY A 264 -21.60 34.77 13.97
C GLY A 264 -20.41 33.99 14.54
N MET A 265 -20.64 33.33 15.69
CA MET A 265 -19.61 32.55 16.38
C MET A 265 -19.99 31.09 16.49
N SER A 266 -18.99 30.24 16.64
CA SER A 266 -19.19 28.82 16.88
C SER A 266 -18.07 28.23 17.73
N THR A 267 -18.36 27.09 18.31
CA THR A 267 -17.38 26.25 18.98
C THR A 267 -17.05 25.06 18.07
N ALA A 268 -15.81 25.00 17.58
CA ALA A 268 -15.31 23.95 16.71
C ALA A 268 -14.58 22.87 17.50
N HIS A 269 -14.96 21.60 17.31
CA HIS A 269 -14.24 20.44 17.80
C HIS A 269 -13.56 19.74 16.63
N ARG A 270 -12.26 19.97 16.51
CA ARG A 270 -11.39 19.49 15.42
C ARG A 270 -10.93 18.04 15.68
N ILE A 271 -11.89 17.12 15.73
CA ILE A 271 -11.68 15.73 16.18
C ILE A 271 -10.67 15.02 15.26
N SER A 272 -10.83 15.13 13.93
CA SER A 272 -9.98 14.46 12.96
C SER A 272 -8.61 15.14 12.70
N ASP A 273 -8.39 16.39 13.08
CA ASP A 273 -7.19 17.17 12.67
C ASP A 273 -5.86 16.48 13.00
N GLY A 274 -5.80 15.75 14.12
CA GLY A 274 -4.61 15.04 14.59
C GLY A 274 -4.52 13.55 14.22
N VAL A 275 -5.49 13.00 13.49
CA VAL A 275 -5.49 11.59 13.10
C VAL A 275 -4.57 11.40 11.88
N PRO A 276 -3.48 10.62 11.98
CA PRO A 276 -2.54 10.44 10.86
C PRO A 276 -3.21 9.69 9.70
N ALA A 277 -2.88 10.06 8.46
CA ALA A 277 -3.37 9.41 7.23
C ALA A 277 -4.89 9.13 7.17
N ARG A 278 -5.70 9.99 7.80
CA ARG A 278 -7.17 9.92 7.70
C ARG A 278 -7.63 10.14 6.25
N THR A 279 -8.68 9.44 5.87
CA THR A 279 -9.34 9.53 4.54
C THR A 279 -10.65 10.32 4.60
N MET A 280 -11.10 10.70 5.80
CA MET A 280 -12.32 11.46 6.00
C MET A 280 -12.13 12.50 7.10
N GLU A 281 -12.86 13.60 6.97
CA GLU A 281 -13.09 14.56 8.03
C GLU A 281 -14.25 14.07 8.89
N PHE A 282 -14.06 14.17 10.20
CA PHE A 282 -15.11 13.94 11.19
C PHE A 282 -14.92 14.99 12.26
N ARG A 283 -15.84 15.95 12.33
CA ARG A 283 -15.76 17.08 13.27
C ARG A 283 -17.11 17.35 13.89
N ARG A 284 -17.12 17.90 15.11
CA ARG A 284 -18.31 18.51 15.69
C ARG A 284 -18.21 20.02 15.58
N ARG A 285 -19.29 20.69 15.19
CA ARG A 285 -19.40 22.14 15.29
C ARG A 285 -20.68 22.50 16.02
N THR A 286 -20.56 23.45 16.96
CA THR A 286 -21.69 24.04 17.67
C THR A 286 -21.83 25.49 17.22
N LEU A 287 -22.82 25.75 16.37
CA LEU A 287 -23.18 27.10 15.93
C LEU A 287 -23.92 27.81 17.07
N HIS A 288 -23.42 28.97 17.47
CA HIS A 288 -24.07 29.80 18.49
C HIS A 288 -25.37 30.42 17.91
N PRO A 289 -26.27 30.95 18.76
CA PRO A 289 -27.50 31.58 18.28
C PRO A 289 -27.25 32.62 17.18
N GLY A 290 -27.91 32.45 16.04
CA GLY A 290 -27.78 33.31 14.86
C GLY A 290 -26.57 33.03 13.95
N ALA A 291 -25.69 32.08 14.31
CA ALA A 291 -24.55 31.72 13.49
C ALA A 291 -24.91 30.78 12.33
N ALA A 292 -24.09 30.79 11.28
CA ALA A 292 -24.30 29.95 10.10
C ALA A 292 -22.98 29.57 9.42
N ILE A 293 -22.96 28.37 8.81
CA ILE A 293 -22.04 28.06 7.73
C ILE A 293 -22.75 28.54 6.45
N GLY A 294 -22.18 29.57 5.82
CA GLY A 294 -22.80 30.19 4.65
C GLY A 294 -22.80 29.27 3.43
N ILE A 295 -23.61 29.66 2.43
CA ILE A 295 -23.81 28.86 1.23
C ILE A 295 -22.53 28.80 0.40
N HIS A 296 -22.02 27.59 0.14
CA HIS A 296 -20.80 27.34 -0.62
C HIS A 296 -20.93 26.07 -1.47
N PRO A 297 -20.22 25.98 -2.61
CA PRO A 297 -20.16 24.74 -3.38
C PRO A 297 -19.31 23.68 -2.67
N ILE A 298 -19.70 22.41 -2.77
CA ILE A 298 -18.92 21.27 -2.28
C ILE A 298 -18.44 20.38 -3.43
N GLY A 299 -17.22 19.84 -3.29
CA GLY A 299 -16.58 18.95 -4.26
C GLY A 299 -16.47 17.50 -3.77
N HIS A 300 -17.40 17.10 -2.91
CA HIS A 300 -17.54 15.75 -2.35
C HIS A 300 -18.91 15.64 -1.69
N ASP A 301 -19.36 14.42 -1.43
CA ASP A 301 -20.52 14.19 -0.56
C ASP A 301 -20.20 14.61 0.89
N GLU A 302 -21.15 15.24 1.57
CA GLU A 302 -21.02 15.72 2.95
C GLU A 302 -22.26 15.37 3.77
N VAL A 303 -22.08 15.02 5.04
CA VAL A 303 -23.17 14.69 5.96
C VAL A 303 -23.17 15.65 7.14
N TYR A 304 -24.32 16.29 7.37
CA TYR A 304 -24.62 17.01 8.60
C TYR A 304 -25.54 16.16 9.47
N TYR A 305 -25.13 15.82 10.69
CA TYR A 305 -25.94 15.07 11.65
C TYR A 305 -26.14 15.89 12.94
N VAL A 306 -27.38 16.17 13.32
CA VAL A 306 -27.67 17.07 14.45
C VAL A 306 -27.66 16.31 15.78
N LEU A 307 -26.78 16.75 16.69
CA LEU A 307 -26.66 16.23 18.05
C LEU A 307 -27.61 16.95 19.03
N SER A 308 -27.80 18.26 18.85
CA SER A 308 -28.68 19.11 19.67
C SER A 308 -29.01 20.43 18.97
N GLY A 309 -30.06 21.11 19.44
CA GLY A 309 -30.51 22.37 18.86
C GLY A 309 -31.24 22.19 17.54
N GLU A 310 -31.44 23.30 16.83
CA GLU A 310 -32.22 23.34 15.60
C GLU A 310 -31.60 24.30 14.59
N GLY A 311 -31.71 23.93 13.32
CA GLY A 311 -31.33 24.79 12.21
C GLY A 311 -32.05 24.49 10.93
N GLU A 312 -31.70 25.25 9.91
CA GLU A 312 -32.14 25.10 8.53
C GLU A 312 -30.93 24.77 7.67
N VAL A 313 -30.97 23.62 7.00
CA VAL A 313 -29.99 23.27 5.97
C VAL A 313 -30.53 23.69 4.62
N THR A 314 -29.65 24.21 3.76
CA THR A 314 -29.95 24.55 2.37
C THR A 314 -29.05 23.72 1.45
N SER A 315 -29.62 23.17 0.39
CA SER A 315 -28.91 22.52 -0.73
C SER A 315 -29.63 22.85 -2.03
N ASP A 316 -28.94 23.50 -2.97
CA ASP A 316 -29.49 23.88 -4.30
C ASP A 316 -30.89 24.48 -4.21
N ASP A 317 -31.00 25.58 -3.45
CA ASP A 317 -32.23 26.36 -3.21
C ASP A 317 -33.34 25.66 -2.42
N LYS A 318 -33.18 24.38 -2.07
CA LYS A 318 -34.10 23.68 -1.16
C LYS A 318 -33.63 23.86 0.27
N THR A 319 -34.53 24.35 1.12
CA THR A 319 -34.28 24.50 2.55
C THR A 319 -35.17 23.54 3.36
N ALA A 320 -34.57 22.86 4.33
CA ALA A 320 -35.27 21.98 5.23
C ALA A 320 -34.82 22.21 6.68
N ARG A 321 -35.74 22.02 7.62
CA ARG A 321 -35.41 22.06 9.04
C ARG A 321 -34.65 20.78 9.42
N LEU A 322 -33.57 20.94 10.19
CA LEU A 322 -32.86 19.86 10.86
C LEU A 322 -32.96 20.04 12.37
N THR A 323 -33.29 18.95 13.05
CA THR A 323 -33.36 18.88 14.51
C THR A 323 -32.63 17.63 15.00
N ARG A 324 -32.46 17.50 16.32
CA ARG A 324 -31.76 16.38 16.95
C ARG A 324 -32.13 15.01 16.36
N GLY A 325 -31.11 14.26 15.98
CA GLY A 325 -31.25 12.91 15.39
C GLY A 325 -31.48 12.89 13.89
N MET A 326 -31.71 14.03 13.24
CA MET A 326 -31.82 14.14 11.79
C MET A 326 -30.45 14.30 11.13
N ALA A 327 -30.35 13.82 9.90
CA ALA A 327 -29.19 14.02 9.04
C ALA A 327 -29.61 14.69 7.73
N ALA A 328 -28.74 15.55 7.19
CA ALA A 328 -28.76 15.93 5.79
C ALA A 328 -27.58 15.27 5.09
N TYR A 329 -27.87 14.52 4.03
CA TYR A 329 -26.88 14.03 3.08
C TYR A 329 -26.84 15.02 1.92
N LEU A 330 -25.66 15.58 1.65
CA LEU A 330 -25.43 16.63 0.68
C LEU A 330 -24.54 16.07 -0.42
N TYR A 331 -24.97 16.20 -1.67
CA TYR A 331 -24.29 15.57 -2.80
C TYR A 331 -23.17 16.46 -3.35
N GLU A 332 -22.10 15.82 -3.81
CA GLU A 332 -21.04 16.47 -4.58
C GLU A 332 -21.61 17.36 -5.69
N GLY A 333 -21.06 18.58 -5.82
CA GLY A 333 -21.47 19.58 -6.80
C GLY A 333 -22.58 20.53 -6.32
N ALA A 334 -23.27 20.21 -5.23
CA ALA A 334 -24.32 21.08 -4.68
C ALA A 334 -23.76 22.36 -4.05
N ARG A 335 -24.61 23.40 -3.95
CA ARG A 335 -24.38 24.59 -3.12
C ARG A 335 -25.11 24.43 -1.79
N VAL A 336 -24.35 24.34 -0.70
CA VAL A 336 -24.86 23.93 0.60
C VAL A 336 -24.56 24.94 1.69
N GLY A 337 -25.42 25.01 2.71
CA GLY A 337 -25.22 25.82 3.90
C GLY A 337 -26.08 25.34 5.05
N ILE A 338 -25.78 25.77 6.27
CA ILE A 338 -26.61 25.49 7.44
C ILE A 338 -26.60 26.66 8.40
N ARG A 339 -27.79 27.05 8.86
CA ARG A 339 -28.00 28.18 9.76
C ARG A 339 -28.69 27.71 11.04
N GLN A 340 -28.19 28.14 12.19
CA GLN A 340 -28.86 27.95 13.46
C GLN A 340 -30.12 28.83 13.51
N THR A 341 -31.26 28.27 13.93
CA THR A 341 -32.55 28.99 13.96
C THR A 341 -33.31 28.89 15.28
N GLY A 342 -32.87 28.02 16.20
CA GLY A 342 -33.48 27.87 17.53
C GLY A 342 -33.04 28.91 18.56
N LYS A 343 -33.47 28.73 19.81
CA LYS A 343 -32.95 29.52 20.96
C LYS A 343 -31.62 28.98 21.49
N GLU A 344 -31.43 27.67 21.37
CA GLU A 344 -30.24 26.96 21.85
C GLU A 344 -29.21 26.80 20.73
N PRO A 345 -27.90 26.76 21.03
CA PRO A 345 -26.87 26.45 20.05
C PRO A 345 -27.15 25.15 19.28
N LEU A 346 -26.91 25.18 17.96
CA LEU A 346 -27.03 24.02 17.10
C LEU A 346 -25.71 23.26 17.08
N SER A 347 -25.70 22.04 17.63
CA SER A 347 -24.53 21.16 17.59
C SER A 347 -24.74 20.07 16.55
N LEU A 348 -23.79 19.93 15.64
CA LEU A 348 -23.82 18.93 14.58
C LEU A 348 -22.45 18.27 14.35
N ILE A 349 -22.49 17.01 13.91
CA ILE A 349 -21.37 16.36 13.25
C ILE A 349 -21.37 16.74 11.78
N ILE A 350 -20.19 17.05 11.27
CA ILE A 350 -19.92 17.28 9.86
C ILE A 350 -18.90 16.22 9.43
N SER A 351 -19.25 15.44 8.41
CA SER A 351 -18.40 14.36 7.92
C SER A 351 -18.36 14.32 6.40
N TYR A 352 -17.15 14.20 5.84
CA TYR A 352 -16.94 14.15 4.40
C TYR A 352 -15.59 13.49 4.04
N PRO A 353 -15.42 12.88 2.85
CA PRO A 353 -14.14 12.32 2.44
C PRO A 353 -13.11 13.42 2.16
N ILE A 354 -11.83 13.15 2.38
CA ILE A 354 -10.75 14.09 2.03
C ILE A 354 -10.26 13.73 0.63
N PRO A 355 -10.52 14.57 -0.40
CA PRO A 355 -10.10 14.26 -1.76
C PRO A 355 -8.58 14.06 -1.85
N GLY A 356 -8.15 13.03 -2.57
CA GLY A 356 -6.74 12.72 -2.79
C GLY A 356 -6.02 12.04 -1.62
N LYS A 357 -6.73 11.55 -0.59
CA LYS A 357 -6.17 10.75 0.51
C LYS A 357 -6.76 9.34 0.62
#